data_AF-A0A957BNZ8-F1
#
_entry.id   AF-A0A957BNZ8-F1
#
_cell.length_a   1.000
_cell.length_b   1.000
_cell.length_c   1.000
_cell.angle_alpha   90.00
_cell.angle_beta   90.00
_cell.angle_gamma   90.00
#
_symmetry.space_group_name_H-M   'P 1'
#
loop_
_entity.id
_entity.type
_entity.pdbx_description
1 polymer ?
#
loop_
_entity_poly.entity_id
_entity_poly.type
_entity_poly.pdbx_seq_one_letter_code
_entity_poly.pdbx_strand_id
1 'polypeptide(L)'
;MNSTLTHLLSAAGPLGIAIALLVIGLLSKRMNSMSPVSNGKPLYRWYYVAALLAALSAAARILGLLSGDPMIESDRAELLWVLLYHGLPALAVTIGVVAAWRYWSWLLAERD
;
A
#
# COMPACT_ATOMS: atom_id res chain seq x y z
N MET A 1 0.34 -30.99 5.69
CA MET A 1 1.41 -30.09 6.18
C MET A 1 1.67 -28.90 5.23
N ASN A 2 0.70 -28.48 4.41
CA ASN A 2 0.89 -27.46 3.35
C ASN A 2 0.06 -26.17 3.52
N SER A 3 -0.83 -26.11 4.51
CA SER A 3 -1.72 -24.95 4.74
C SER A 3 -0.96 -23.77 5.35
N THR A 4 -0.05 -24.00 6.29
CA THR A 4 0.73 -22.94 6.96
C THR A 4 1.63 -22.16 5.99
N LEU A 5 2.23 -22.82 5.00
CA LEU A 5 3.05 -22.16 3.97
C LEU A 5 2.22 -21.28 3.04
N THR A 6 1.02 -21.71 2.66
CA THR A 6 0.12 -20.92 1.81
C THR A 6 -0.41 -19.69 2.55
N HIS A 7 -0.71 -19.83 3.84
CA HIS A 7 -1.09 -18.69 4.68
C HIS A 7 0.03 -17.66 4.84
N LEU A 8 1.27 -18.10 5.09
CA LEU A 8 2.43 -17.21 5.17
C LEU A 8 2.71 -16.49 3.84
N LEU A 9 2.64 -17.20 2.71
CA LEU A 9 2.82 -16.62 1.38
C LEU A 9 1.72 -15.59 1.07
N SER A 10 0.48 -15.85 1.50
CA SER A 10 -0.64 -14.93 1.29
C SER A 10 -0.50 -13.62 2.08
N ALA A 11 0.16 -13.63 3.24
CA ALA A 11 0.43 -12.43 4.02
C ALA A 11 1.64 -11.63 3.50
N ALA A 12 2.63 -12.32 2.90
CA ALA A 12 3.86 -11.69 2.40
C ALA A 12 3.63 -10.67 1.27
N GLY A 13 2.64 -10.92 0.41
CA GLY A 13 2.31 -10.03 -0.72
C GLY A 13 1.98 -8.58 -0.31
N PRO A 14 0.89 -8.33 0.43
CA PRO A 14 0.50 -6.97 0.83
C PRO A 14 1.52 -6.32 1.77
N LEU A 15 2.23 -7.09 2.60
CA LEU A 15 3.35 -6.59 3.41
C LEU A 15 4.48 -6.06 2.54
N GLY A 16 4.87 -6.81 1.51
CA GLY A 16 5.89 -6.38 0.55
C GLY A 16 5.50 -5.08 -0.17
N ILE A 17 4.25 -4.97 -0.59
CA ILE A 17 3.70 -3.76 -1.22
C ILE A 17 3.73 -2.57 -0.24
N ALA A 18 3.30 -2.78 1.01
CA ALA A 18 3.31 -1.74 2.03
C ALA A 18 4.73 -1.22 2.28
N ILE A 19 5.70 -2.13 2.43
CA ILE A 19 7.12 -1.78 2.60
C ILE A 19 7.65 -1.04 1.38
N ALA A 20 7.37 -1.53 0.17
CA ALA A 20 7.82 -0.88 -1.06
C ALA A 20 7.28 0.55 -1.19
N LEU A 21 5.99 0.77 -0.96
CA LEU A 21 5.38 2.10 -0.97
C LEU A 21 5.96 3.02 0.09
N LEU A 22 6.25 2.49 1.28
CA LEU A 22 6.86 3.24 2.38
C LEU A 22 8.30 3.65 2.04
N VAL A 23 9.10 2.74 1.46
CA VAL A 23 10.47 3.02 1.00
C VAL A 23 10.47 4.07 -0.10
N ILE A 24 9.57 3.96 -1.10
CA ILE A 24 9.42 4.96 -2.16
C ILE A 24 9.00 6.32 -1.58
N GLY A 25 8.09 6.34 -0.62
CA GLY A 25 7.68 7.56 0.09
C GLY A 25 8.83 8.22 0.86
N LEU A 26 9.66 7.42 1.54
CA LEU A 26 10.85 7.89 2.24
C LEU A 26 11.92 8.46 1.30
N LEU A 27 12.16 7.80 0.17
CA LEU A 27 13.06 8.28 -0.88
C LEU A 27 12.55 9.60 -1.45
N SER A 28 11.26 9.69 -1.76
CA SER A 28 10.61 10.91 -2.25
C SER A 28 10.73 12.06 -1.24
N LYS A 29 10.54 11.78 0.06
CA LYS A 29 10.72 12.77 1.13
C LYS A 29 12.18 13.26 1.21
N ARG A 30 13.15 12.35 1.12
CA ARG A 30 14.59 12.69 1.13
C ARG A 30 14.96 13.57 -0.06
N MET A 31 14.50 13.23 -1.27
CA MET A 31 14.77 14.04 -2.46
C MET A 31 14.13 15.42 -2.37
N ASN A 32 12.88 15.52 -1.90
CA ASN A 32 12.21 16.81 -1.76
C ASN A 32 12.87 17.71 -0.70
N SER A 33 13.46 17.13 0.34
CA SER A 33 14.26 17.86 1.33
C SER A 33 15.56 18.45 0.75
N MET A 34 16.04 17.94 -0.38
CA MET A 34 17.27 18.37 -1.03
C MET A 34 17.04 19.46 -2.07
N SER A 35 15.79 19.69 -2.48
CA SER A 35 15.42 20.71 -3.47
C SER A 35 14.53 21.79 -2.84
N PRO A 36 15.11 22.74 -2.07
CA PRO A 36 14.35 23.78 -1.37
C PRO A 36 13.64 24.77 -2.30
N VAL A 37 13.93 24.74 -3.61
CA VAL A 37 13.27 25.58 -4.63
C VAL A 37 11.92 25.00 -5.07
N SER A 38 11.64 23.72 -4.77
CA SER A 38 10.35 23.12 -5.10
C SER A 38 9.26 23.60 -4.15
N ASN A 39 8.57 24.65 -4.55
CA ASN A 39 7.25 25.04 -4.04
C ASN A 39 6.15 24.01 -4.43
N GLY A 40 6.55 22.84 -4.95
CA GLY A 40 5.68 21.76 -5.38
C GLY A 40 4.96 21.13 -4.20
N LYS A 41 3.64 21.04 -4.31
CA LYS A 41 2.73 20.41 -3.33
C LYS A 41 3.33 19.09 -2.81
N PRO A 42 3.24 18.78 -1.51
CA PRO A 42 3.89 17.64 -0.87
C PRO A 42 3.31 16.29 -1.34
N LEU A 43 3.66 15.87 -2.56
CA LEU A 43 3.20 14.64 -3.22
C LEU A 43 3.61 13.39 -2.45
N TYR A 44 4.65 13.47 -1.62
CA TYR A 44 5.08 12.39 -0.74
C TYR A 44 3.98 11.92 0.23
N ARG A 45 3.00 12.79 0.57
CA ARG A 45 1.88 12.45 1.46
C ARG A 45 1.01 11.33 0.89
N TRP A 46 0.85 11.27 -0.43
CA TRP A 46 0.04 10.24 -1.10
C TRP A 46 0.65 8.85 -0.97
N TYR A 47 1.98 8.73 -0.95
CA TYR A 47 2.65 7.46 -0.69
C TYR A 47 2.42 6.96 0.74
N TYR A 48 2.40 7.86 1.73
CA TYR A 48 2.08 7.47 3.11
C TYR A 48 0.62 7.00 3.24
N VAL A 49 -0.32 7.65 2.54
CA VAL A 49 -1.72 7.19 2.48
C VAL A 49 -1.80 5.82 1.83
N ALA A 50 -1.15 5.60 0.68
CA ALA A 50 -1.11 4.31 0.00
C ALA A 50 -0.47 3.21 0.87
N ALA A 51 0.63 3.51 1.55
CA ALA A 51 1.30 2.60 2.47
C ALA A 51 0.41 2.25 3.67
N LEU A 52 -0.35 3.22 4.21
CA LEU A 52 -1.32 2.97 5.28
C LEU A 52 -2.43 2.02 4.82
N LEU A 53 -2.99 2.22 3.62
CA LEU A 53 -3.99 1.30 3.07
C LEU A 53 -3.44 -0.13 2.89
N ALA A 54 -2.23 -0.25 2.35
CA ALA A 54 -1.58 -1.56 2.21
C ALA A 54 -1.30 -2.21 3.57
N ALA A 55 -0.87 -1.43 4.56
CA ALA A 55 -0.63 -1.89 5.93
C ALA A 55 -1.94 -2.33 6.63
N LEU A 56 -3.05 -1.62 6.42
CA LEU A 56 -4.36 -2.00 6.94
C LEU A 56 -4.85 -3.33 6.35
N SER A 57 -4.65 -3.54 5.05
CA SER A 57 -4.96 -4.83 4.40
C SER A 57 -4.10 -5.97 4.97
N ALA A 58 -2.81 -5.73 5.19
CA ALA A 58 -1.92 -6.70 5.82
C ALA A 58 -2.31 -7.00 7.27
N ALA A 59 -2.68 -5.98 8.04
CA ALA A 59 -3.14 -6.13 9.42
C ALA A 59 -4.44 -6.94 9.50
N ALA A 60 -5.41 -6.67 8.62
CA ALA A 60 -6.63 -7.47 8.51
C ALA A 60 -6.33 -8.95 8.22
N ARG A 61 -5.35 -9.21 7.33
CA ARG A 61 -4.85 -10.57 7.05
C ARG A 61 -4.26 -11.26 8.27
N ILE A 62 -3.40 -10.57 9.01
CA ILE A 62 -2.75 -11.12 10.20
C ILE A 62 -3.77 -11.40 11.31
N LEU A 63 -4.71 -10.48 11.53
CA LEU A 63 -5.77 -10.65 12.52
C LEU A 63 -6.69 -11.82 12.15
N GLY A 64 -7.08 -11.95 10.88
CA GLY A 64 -7.86 -13.10 10.40
C GLY A 64 -7.13 -14.44 10.59
N LEU A 65 -5.81 -14.47 10.45
CA LEU A 65 -5.00 -15.66 10.71
C LEU A 65 -4.90 -16.00 12.21
N LEU A 66 -4.79 -14.99 13.07
CA LEU A 66 -4.68 -15.16 14.52
C LEU A 66 -6.00 -15.59 15.17
N SER A 67 -7.13 -15.11 14.64
CA SER A 67 -8.46 -15.44 15.17
C SER A 67 -8.84 -16.91 14.94
N GLY A 68 -8.19 -17.63 14.00
CA GLY A 68 -8.44 -19.06 13.74
C GLY A 68 -9.86 -19.40 13.27
N ASP A 69 -10.71 -18.39 13.17
CA ASP A 69 -12.14 -18.52 12.90
C ASP A 69 -12.36 -18.32 11.40
N PRO A 70 -12.98 -19.28 10.69
CA PRO A 70 -13.59 -18.99 9.40
C PRO A 70 -14.80 -18.09 9.66
N MET A 71 -14.54 -16.81 9.96
CA MET A 71 -15.55 -15.79 10.22
C MET A 71 -16.19 -15.38 8.88
N ILE A 72 -16.85 -16.34 8.22
CA ILE A 72 -17.52 -16.22 6.93
C ILE A 72 -18.80 -17.06 7.00
N GLU A 73 -19.79 -16.59 7.75
CA GLU A 73 -21.18 -17.09 7.66
C GLU A 73 -22.19 -15.97 7.34
N SER A 74 -21.73 -14.82 6.84
CA SER A 74 -22.64 -13.77 6.39
C SER A 74 -22.20 -13.17 5.05
N ASP A 75 -23.11 -13.15 4.07
CA ASP A 75 -22.95 -12.55 2.73
C ASP A 75 -22.31 -11.14 2.77
N ARG A 76 -22.59 -10.36 3.83
CA ARG A 76 -22.01 -9.02 4.02
C ARG A 76 -20.57 -9.04 4.52
N ALA A 77 -20.20 -10.03 5.34
CA ALA A 77 -18.82 -10.22 5.76
C ALA A 77 -17.97 -10.66 4.56
N GLU A 78 -18.53 -11.43 3.63
CA GLU A 78 -17.83 -11.86 2.41
C GLU A 78 -17.47 -10.66 1.51
N LEU A 79 -18.41 -9.72 1.27
CA LEU A 79 -18.13 -8.52 0.47
C LEU A 79 -17.06 -7.63 1.12
N LEU A 80 -17.16 -7.38 2.44
CA LEU A 80 -16.17 -6.62 3.19
C LEU A 80 -14.80 -7.31 3.14
N TRP A 81 -14.77 -8.63 3.27
CA TRP A 81 -13.56 -9.42 3.18
C TRP A 81 -12.89 -9.27 1.83
N VAL A 82 -13.64 -9.41 0.74
CA VAL A 82 -13.13 -9.22 -0.62
C VAL A 82 -12.59 -7.79 -0.81
N LEU A 83 -13.30 -6.78 -0.30
CA LEU A 83 -12.86 -5.39 -0.38
C LEU A 83 -11.56 -5.14 0.41
N LEU A 84 -11.42 -5.72 1.60
CA LEU A 84 -10.23 -5.56 2.43
C LEU A 84 -9.02 -6.36 1.89
N TYR A 85 -9.27 -7.56 1.37
CA TYR A 85 -8.21 -8.48 0.94
C TYR A 85 -7.73 -8.21 -0.49
N HIS A 86 -8.60 -7.71 -1.36
CA HIS A 86 -8.29 -7.45 -2.76
C HIS A 86 -8.43 -5.98 -3.13
N GLY A 87 -9.48 -5.32 -2.63
CA GLY A 87 -9.75 -3.90 -2.94
C GLY A 87 -8.72 -2.94 -2.36
N LEU A 88 -8.44 -3.00 -1.05
CA LEU A 88 -7.44 -2.12 -0.42
C LEU A 88 -6.03 -2.22 -1.01
N PRO A 89 -5.44 -3.42 -1.24
CA PRO A 89 -4.11 -3.50 -1.82
C PRO A 89 -4.10 -3.07 -3.29
N ALA A 90 -5.15 -3.36 -4.06
CA ALA A 90 -5.27 -2.84 -5.43
C ALA A 90 -5.32 -1.31 -5.44
N LEU A 91 -6.15 -0.70 -4.59
CA LEU A 91 -6.24 0.76 -4.44
C LEU A 91 -4.90 1.36 -3.98
N ALA A 92 -4.23 0.73 -3.02
CA ALA A 92 -2.92 1.18 -2.54
C ALA A 92 -1.89 1.21 -3.68
N VAL A 93 -1.84 0.15 -4.51
CA VAL A 93 -0.95 0.10 -5.68
C VAL A 93 -1.35 1.17 -6.71
N THR A 94 -2.63 1.31 -7.03
CA THR A 94 -3.10 2.31 -8.00
C THR A 94 -2.74 3.73 -7.55
N ILE A 95 -2.98 4.08 -6.28
CA ILE A 95 -2.62 5.38 -5.72
C ILE A 95 -1.09 5.57 -5.76
N GLY A 96 -0.33 4.53 -5.42
CA GLY A 96 1.13 4.55 -5.47
C GLY A 96 1.67 4.82 -6.87
N VAL A 97 1.12 4.15 -7.89
CA VAL A 97 1.49 4.34 -9.29
C VAL A 97 1.12 5.74 -9.79
N VAL A 98 -0.08 6.23 -9.47
CA VAL A 98 -0.50 7.59 -9.86
C VAL A 98 0.37 8.65 -9.20
N ALA A 99 0.71 8.48 -7.92
CA ALA A 99 1.61 9.37 -7.20
C ALA A 99 3.03 9.36 -7.81
N ALA A 100 3.54 8.18 -8.17
CA ALA A 100 4.83 8.01 -8.85
C ALA A 100 4.84 8.67 -10.22
N TRP A 101 3.81 8.43 -11.02
CA TRP A 101 3.66 9.03 -12.33
C TRP A 101 3.67 10.56 -12.26
N ARG A 102 2.89 11.13 -11.34
CA ARG A 102 2.79 12.59 -11.19
C ARG A 102 4.07 13.20 -10.65
N TYR A 103 4.80 12.50 -9.78
CA TYR A 103 6.11 12.93 -9.30
C TYR A 103 7.16 12.93 -10.41
N TRP A 104 7.25 11.86 -11.21
CA TRP A 104 8.19 11.79 -12.33
C TRP A 104 7.85 12.76 -13.46
N SER A 105 6.57 12.97 -13.74
CA SER A 105 6.14 13.96 -14.75
C SER A 105 6.57 15.38 -14.35
N TRP A 106 6.48 15.72 -13.07
CA TRP A 106 7.00 16.98 -12.55
C TRP A 106 8.52 17.06 -12.71
N LEU A 107 9.25 16.03 -12.26
CA LEU A 107 10.72 15.99 -12.35
C LEU A 107 11.25 16.13 -13.80
N LEU A 108 10.49 15.65 -14.79
CA LEU A 108 10.82 15.80 -16.21
C LEU A 108 10.50 17.20 -16.74
N ALA A 109 9.48 17.87 -16.20
CA ALA A 109 9.10 19.21 -16.63
C ALA A 109 10.07 20.30 -16.13
N GLU A 110 10.71 20.14 -14.97
CA GLU A 110 11.74 21.07 -14.48
C GLU A 110 13.08 20.99 -15.24
N ARG A 111 13.26 20.05 -16.18
CA ARG A 111 14.51 19.88 -16.94
C ARG A 111 14.56 20.66 -18.26
N ASP A 112 13.46 21.29 -18.67
CA ASP A 112 13.38 22.23 -19.79
C ASP A 112 13.24 23.67 -19.27
#